data_AF-A0A1D1YM92-F1
#
_entry.id   AF-A0A1D1YM92-F1
#
_cell.length_a   1.000
_cell.length_b   1.000
_cell.length_c   1.000
_cell.angle_alpha   90.00
_cell.angle_beta   90.00
_cell.angle_gamma   90.00
#
_symmetry.space_group_name_H-M   'P 1'
#
loop_
_entity.id
_entity.type
_entity.pdbx_description
1 polymer ?
#
loop_
_entity_poly.entity_id
_entity_poly.type
_entity_poly.pdbx_seq_one_letter_code
_entity_poly.pdbx_strand_id
1 'polypeptide(L)'
;GGGGGGVICRQVLPLCPPFSAPTMRPKRAKRGLKRIDAALDALGRMGFPKEKVRRTVKYLLKEVYRGDDAWVFLEEDSYRVVIEALLEEQEMEGAKDPNPDY
;
A
#
# COMPACT_ATOMS: atom_id res chain seq x y z
N GLY A 1 9.33 2.14 35.58
CA GLY A 1 8.74 1.85 34.26
C GLY A 1 7.31 2.32 34.28
N GLY A 2 6.93 3.24 33.38
CA GLY A 2 5.53 3.67 33.22
C GLY A 2 4.66 2.52 32.72
N GLY A 3 3.34 2.51 32.86
CA GLY A 3 2.39 3.53 33.31
C GLY A 3 1.07 3.30 32.56
N GLY A 4 -0.06 3.27 33.27
CA GLY A 4 -1.43 3.23 32.73
C GLY A 4 -1.99 1.81 32.58
N GLY A 5 -2.90 1.29 33.42
CA GLY A 5 -4.01 1.97 34.07
C GLY A 5 -5.24 1.98 33.16
N GLY A 6 -5.71 0.80 32.75
CA GLY A 6 -6.94 0.66 31.96
C GLY A 6 -8.16 1.00 32.82
N VAL A 7 -8.70 2.20 32.64
CA VAL A 7 -9.98 2.59 33.22
C VAL A 7 -11.09 1.77 32.58
N ILE A 8 -11.67 0.88 33.37
CA ILE A 8 -12.93 0.21 33.07
C ILE A 8 -14.05 1.26 33.04
N CYS A 9 -14.42 1.75 31.86
CA CYS A 9 -15.66 2.49 31.70
C CYS A 9 -16.83 1.52 31.96
N ARG A 10 -17.38 1.61 33.17
CA ARG A 10 -18.56 0.91 33.64
C ARG A 10 -19.74 1.25 32.72
N GLN A 11 -20.14 0.29 31.90
CA GLN A 11 -21.34 0.38 31.06
C GLN A 11 -22.57 0.35 31.96
N VAL A 12 -23.24 1.49 32.12
CA VAL A 12 -24.68 1.49 32.45
C VAL A 12 -25.39 0.94 31.21
N LEU A 13 -26.04 -0.22 31.34
CA LEU A 13 -26.87 -0.79 30.28
C LEU A 13 -28.21 -0.05 30.26
N PRO A 14 -28.61 0.61 29.16
CA PRO A 14 -30.02 0.81 28.89
C PRO A 14 -30.60 -0.47 28.29
N LEU A 15 -31.67 -0.96 28.92
CA LEU A 15 -32.54 -2.01 28.41
C LEU A 15 -33.31 -1.48 27.19
N CYS A 16 -33.10 -2.03 26.00
CA CYS A 16 -34.02 -2.01 24.83
C CYS A 16 -33.46 -2.91 23.69
N PRO A 17 -34.31 -3.46 22.78
CA PRO A 17 -34.43 -4.92 22.63
C PRO A 17 -34.17 -5.42 21.17
N PRO A 18 -34.76 -6.53 20.69
CA PRO A 18 -34.07 -7.60 19.97
C PRO A 18 -34.14 -7.42 18.45
N PHE A 19 -33.02 -7.50 17.72
CA PHE A 19 -32.89 -8.09 16.38
C PHE A 19 -31.49 -7.77 15.82
N SER A 20 -30.92 -8.74 15.10
CA SER A 20 -29.87 -8.58 14.08
C SER A 20 -28.39 -8.69 14.49
N ALA A 21 -27.85 -9.81 14.00
CA ALA A 21 -26.56 -10.00 13.34
C ALA A 21 -25.28 -10.16 14.22
N PRO A 22 -24.47 -11.22 13.99
CA PRO A 22 -23.15 -11.31 14.59
C PRO A 22 -22.28 -10.18 14.04
N THR A 23 -21.82 -9.31 14.92
CA THR A 23 -20.92 -8.22 14.55
C THR A 23 -19.57 -8.82 14.14
N MET A 24 -19.35 -8.97 12.83
CA MET A 24 -18.02 -9.18 12.29
C MET A 24 -17.18 -7.97 12.66
N ARG A 25 -16.32 -8.09 13.67
CA ARG A 25 -15.26 -7.11 13.91
C ARG A 25 -14.45 -7.02 12.62
N PRO A 26 -14.33 -5.85 11.97
CA PRO A 26 -13.42 -5.73 10.84
C PRO A 26 -12.02 -5.99 11.38
N LYS A 27 -11.46 -7.17 11.08
CA LYS A 27 -10.03 -7.43 11.23
C LYS A 27 -9.35 -6.24 10.57
N ARG A 28 -8.49 -5.52 11.32
CA ARG A 28 -7.68 -4.39 10.85
C ARG A 28 -6.96 -4.85 9.59
N ALA A 29 -7.61 -4.68 8.44
CA ALA A 29 -7.11 -5.17 7.18
C ALA A 29 -5.82 -4.38 6.94
N LYS A 30 -4.74 -5.09 6.64
CA LYS A 30 -3.46 -4.50 6.28
C LYS A 30 -3.73 -3.53 5.13
N ARG A 31 -3.91 -2.24 5.43
CA ARG A 31 -4.40 -1.24 4.47
C ARG A 31 -3.48 -1.17 3.24
N GLY A 32 -2.18 -1.41 3.43
CA GLY A 32 -1.20 -1.46 2.34
C GLY A 32 -1.37 -2.63 1.36
N LEU A 33 -1.96 -3.77 1.73
CA LEU A 33 -2.16 -4.87 0.78
C LEU A 33 -3.18 -4.50 -0.30
N LYS A 34 -4.31 -3.91 0.11
CA LYS A 34 -5.38 -3.53 -0.82
C LYS A 34 -4.95 -2.45 -1.82
N ARG A 35 -4.08 -1.54 -1.41
CA ARG A 35 -3.58 -0.47 -2.28
C ARG A 35 -2.58 -0.98 -3.32
N ILE A 36 -1.74 -1.96 -2.97
CA ILE A 36 -0.90 -2.66 -3.96
C ILE A 36 -1.79 -3.34 -4.99
N ASP A 37 -2.82 -4.09 -4.56
CA ASP A 37 -3.75 -4.74 -5.48
C ASP A 37 -4.46 -3.73 -6.41
N ALA A 38 -4.83 -2.55 -5.89
CA ALA A 38 -5.40 -1.47 -6.71
C ALA A 38 -4.42 -0.94 -7.78
N ALA A 39 -3.16 -0.69 -7.40
CA ALA A 39 -2.12 -0.29 -8.34
C ALA A 39 -1.84 -1.37 -9.39
N LEU A 40 -1.85 -2.65 -8.98
CA LEU A 40 -1.69 -3.80 -9.87
C LEU A 40 -2.83 -3.93 -10.88
N ASP A 41 -4.07 -3.62 -10.47
CA ASP A 41 -5.22 -3.65 -11.38
C ASP A 41 -5.15 -2.48 -12.38
N ALA A 42 -4.88 -1.27 -11.90
CA ALA A 42 -4.77 -0.07 -12.73
C ALA A 42 -3.65 -0.18 -13.77
N LEU A 43 -2.43 -0.52 -13.32
CA LEU A 43 -1.26 -0.65 -14.20
C LEU A 43 -1.29 -1.95 -15.01
N GLY A 44 -1.93 -3.00 -14.49
CA GLY A 44 -2.18 -4.23 -15.23
C GLY A 44 -3.07 -4.02 -16.46
N ARG A 45 -4.07 -3.14 -16.37
CA ARG A 45 -4.90 -2.76 -17.54
C ARG A 45 -4.10 -2.03 -18.62
N MET A 46 -3.03 -1.33 -18.25
CA MET A 46 -2.11 -0.70 -19.20
C MET A 46 -1.07 -1.66 -19.79
N GLY A 47 -1.04 -2.92 -19.34
CA GLY A 47 -0.11 -3.94 -19.85
C GLY A 47 1.20 -4.06 -19.08
N PHE A 48 1.34 -3.42 -17.92
CA PHE A 48 2.54 -3.55 -17.11
C PHE A 48 2.58 -4.87 -16.32
N PRO A 49 3.74 -5.54 -16.23
CA PRO A 49 3.88 -6.74 -15.43
C PRO A 49 3.76 -6.42 -13.94
N LYS A 50 2.87 -7.16 -13.26
CA LYS A 50 2.53 -6.98 -11.85
C LYS A 50 3.76 -7.03 -10.91
N GLU A 51 4.76 -7.83 -11.25
CA GLU A 51 5.99 -7.92 -10.46
C GLU A 51 6.79 -6.61 -10.46
N LYS A 52 6.96 -5.99 -11.63
CA LYS A 52 7.68 -4.71 -11.73
C LYS A 52 6.93 -3.62 -10.96
N VAL A 53 5.63 -3.50 -11.19
CA VAL A 53 4.76 -2.55 -10.46
C VAL A 53 4.91 -2.68 -8.96
N ARG A 54 4.85 -3.92 -8.43
CA ARG A 54 4.96 -4.17 -6.99
C ARG A 54 6.34 -3.80 -6.42
N ARG A 55 7.41 -3.99 -7.19
CA ARG A 55 8.77 -3.61 -6.79
C ARG A 55 8.90 -2.09 -6.75
N THR A 56 8.51 -1.40 -7.81
CA THR A 56 8.60 0.05 -7.93
C THR A 56 7.78 0.77 -6.87
N VAL A 57 6.55 0.33 -6.60
CA VAL A 57 5.73 0.92 -5.52
C VAL A 57 6.40 0.76 -4.16
N LYS A 58 6.98 -0.42 -3.86
CA LYS A 58 7.72 -0.62 -2.60
C LYS A 58 8.97 0.25 -2.52
N TYR A 59 9.65 0.45 -3.65
CA TYR A 59 10.82 1.31 -3.75
C TYR A 59 10.44 2.77 -3.46
N LEU A 60 9.42 3.30 -4.14
CA LEU A 60 8.94 4.67 -3.95
C LEU A 60 8.51 4.94 -2.50
N LEU A 61 7.77 4.02 -1.89
CA LEU A 61 7.34 4.16 -0.49
C LEU A 61 8.51 4.16 0.50
N LYS A 62 9.60 3.44 0.19
CA LYS A 62 10.78 3.35 1.05
C LYS A 62 11.78 4.49 0.82
N GLU A 63 12.15 4.71 -0.43
CA GLU A 63 13.25 5.60 -0.80
C GLU A 63 12.81 7.06 -0.92
N VAL A 64 11.65 7.32 -1.54
CA VAL A 64 11.18 8.69 -1.78
C VAL A 64 10.45 9.22 -0.56
N TYR A 65 9.45 8.47 -0.09
CA TYR A 65 8.51 9.01 0.89
C TYR A 65 8.72 8.52 2.33
N ARG A 66 9.54 7.47 2.54
CA ARG A 66 9.85 6.88 3.85
C ARG A 66 8.61 6.63 4.73
N GLY A 67 7.50 6.19 4.14
CA GLY A 67 6.26 5.97 4.90
C GLY A 67 5.06 5.48 4.08
N ASP A 68 4.13 4.81 4.75
CA ASP A 68 2.88 4.27 4.19
C ASP A 68 1.80 5.34 3.92
N ASP A 69 2.06 6.61 4.23
CA ASP A 69 1.12 7.71 3.95
C ASP A 69 1.22 8.20 2.51
N ALA A 70 2.32 7.90 1.82
CA ALA A 70 2.55 8.34 0.45
C ALA A 70 1.72 7.64 -0.62
N TRP A 71 0.97 6.62 -0.22
CA TRP A 71 -0.06 6.02 -1.06
C TRP A 71 -1.08 7.04 -1.58
N VAL A 72 -1.37 8.10 -0.80
CA VAL A 72 -2.30 9.15 -1.23
C VAL A 72 -1.76 9.86 -2.46
N PHE A 73 -0.48 10.22 -2.46
CA PHE A 73 0.16 10.88 -3.61
C PHE A 73 0.22 9.97 -4.85
N LEU A 74 0.49 8.67 -4.65
CA LEU A 74 0.49 7.71 -5.75
C LEU A 74 -0.90 7.55 -6.38
N GLU A 75 -1.96 7.58 -5.58
CA GLU A 75 -3.34 7.49 -6.07
C GLU A 75 -3.81 8.81 -6.70
N GLU A 76 -3.46 9.96 -6.15
CA GLU A 76 -3.85 11.28 -6.67
C GLU A 76 -3.29 11.56 -8.07
N ASP A 77 -2.04 11.18 -8.33
CA ASP A 77 -1.40 11.36 -9.64
C ASP A 77 -1.70 10.20 -10.63
N SER A 78 -2.73 9.40 -10.38
CA SER A 78 -3.11 8.24 -11.20
C SER A 78 -1.95 7.26 -11.44
N TYR A 79 -1.11 7.04 -10.43
CA TYR A 79 0.09 6.20 -10.51
C TYR A 79 1.14 6.67 -11.54
N ARG A 80 1.10 7.91 -12.03
CA ARG A 80 2.08 8.43 -12.99
C ARG A 80 3.52 8.39 -12.47
N VAL A 81 3.73 8.73 -11.21
CA VAL A 81 5.05 8.57 -10.54
C VAL A 81 5.55 7.11 -10.58
N VAL A 82 4.63 6.14 -10.48
CA VAL A 82 4.99 4.70 -10.59
C VAL A 82 5.39 4.37 -12.02
N ILE A 83 4.70 4.91 -13.02
CA ILE A 83 5.00 4.70 -14.44
C ILE A 83 6.36 5.32 -14.79
N GLU A 84 6.63 6.55 -14.35
CA GLU A 84 7.91 7.24 -14.57
C GLU A 84 9.06 6.45 -13.95
N ALA A 85 8.92 5.98 -12.71
CA ALA A 85 9.92 5.14 -12.06
C ALA A 85 10.08 3.76 -12.75
N LEU A 86 9.01 3.18 -13.31
CA LEU A 86 9.07 1.94 -14.09
C LEU A 86 9.82 2.09 -15.42
N LEU A 87 9.77 3.28 -16.03
CA LEU A 87 10.50 3.63 -17.24
C LEU A 87 12.00 3.83 -16.93
N GLU A 88 12.32 4.58 -15.88
CA GLU A 88 13.72 4.76 -15.42
C GLU A 88 14.37 3.44 -15.03
N GLU A 89 13.67 2.56 -14.30
CA GLU A 89 14.24 1.28 -13.89
C GLU A 89 14.47 0.33 -15.09
N GLN A 90 13.64 0.41 -16.13
CA GLN A 90 13.88 -0.33 -17.38
C GLN A 90 15.11 0.16 -18.13
N GLU A 91 15.32 1.47 -18.19
CA GLU A 91 16.51 2.06 -18.82
C GLU A 91 17.80 1.66 -18.07
N MET A 92 17.73 1.60 -16.74
CA MET A 92 18.85 1.19 -15.89
C MET A 92 19.12 -0.33 -15.89
N GLU A 93 18.09 -1.16 -16.10
CA GLU A 93 18.25 -2.61 -16.30
C GLU A 93 18.85 -2.93 -17.67
N GLY A 94 18.51 -2.16 -18.72
CA GLY A 94 19.08 -2.33 -20.07
C GLY A 94 20.55 -1.89 -20.20
N ALA A 95 21.02 -1.01 -19.31
CA ALA A 95 22.41 -0.53 -19.30
C ALA A 95 23.42 -1.52 -18.65
N LYS A 96 22.99 -2.71 -18.21
CA LYS A 96 23.86 -3.75 -17.63
C LYS A 96 24.39 -4.75 -18.66
N ASP A 97 24.66 -4.31 -19.88
CA ASP A 97 25.64 -4.99 -20.74
C ASP A 97 26.88 -4.10 -20.86
N PRO A 98 27.77 -4.09 -19.84
CA PRO A 98 29.15 -3.77 -20.12
C PRO A 98 29.71 -5.00 -20.85
N ASN A 99 29.62 -5.00 -22.18
CA ASN A 99 30.63 -5.65 -22.99
C ASN A 99 31.71 -4.61 -23.34
N PRO A 100 32.70 -4.32 -22.46
CA PRO A 100 33.93 -3.67 -22.88
C PRO A 100 34.90 -4.75 -23.35
N ASP A 101 34.59 -5.43 -24.45
CA ASP A 101 35.54 -6.33 -25.10
C ASP A 101 35.63 -6.00 -26.59
N TYR A 102 36.02 -4.75 -26.89
CA TYR A 102 36.77 -4.38 -28.09
C TYR A 102 37.58 -3.11 -27.87
#